data_AF-A0A1C5KIE3-F1
#
_entry.id   AF-A0A1C5KIE3-F1
#
_cell.length_a   1.000
_cell.length_b   1.000
_cell.length_c   1.000
_cell.angle_alpha   90.00
_cell.angle_beta   90.00
_cell.angle_gamma   90.00
#
_symmetry.space_group_name_H-M   'P 1'
#
loop_
_entity.id
_entity.type
_entity.pdbx_description
1 polymer ?
#
loop_
_entity_poly.entity_id
_entity_poly.type
_entity_poly.pdbx_seq_one_letter_code
_entity_poly.pdbx_strand_id
1 'polypeptide(L)' 'MLMNIKTALVAWNCTLREWTGMIQNCKRHSEDMSVKQWCDAHSITVSNYYYRMKEVRKPLLMRSVEC' A
#
# COMPACT_ATOMS: atom_id res chain seq x y z
N MET A 1 24.21 16.65 -0.69
CA MET A 1 23.57 15.68 -1.60
C MET A 1 22.08 15.55 -1.22
N LEU A 2 21.23 16.44 -1.76
CA LEU A 2 19.78 16.53 -1.44
C LEU A 2 18.87 15.94 -2.54
N MET A 3 19.47 15.36 -3.58
CA MET A 3 18.77 14.87 -4.78
C MET A 3 17.98 13.57 -4.54
N ASN A 4 18.17 12.91 -3.39
CA ASN A 4 17.61 11.57 -3.14
C ASN A 4 16.33 11.57 -2.28
N ILE A 5 16.09 12.59 -1.45
CA ILE A 5 14.95 12.57 -0.51
C ILE A 5 13.63 12.87 -1.24
N LYS A 6 13.63 13.82 -2.18
CA LYS A 6 12.43 14.15 -2.97
C LYS A 6 11.98 12.98 -3.84
N THR A 7 12.91 12.34 -4.55
CA THR A 7 12.63 11.18 -5.41
C THR A 7 12.18 9.97 -4.59
N ALA A 8 12.81 9.70 -3.44
CA ALA A 8 12.40 8.63 -2.54
C ALA A 8 11.01 8.87 -1.95
N LEU A 9 10.67 10.12 -1.59
CA LEU A 9 9.35 10.48 -1.09
C LEU A 9 8.25 10.30 -2.15
N VAL A 10 8.52 10.73 -3.39
CA VAL A 10 7.60 10.53 -4.51
C VAL A 10 7.39 9.04 -4.79
N ALA A 11 8.47 8.25 -4.86
CA ALA A 11 8.37 6.81 -5.06
C ALA A 11 7.59 6.12 -3.92
N TRP A 12 7.79 6.55 -2.67
CA TRP A 12 7.03 6.06 -1.52
C TRP A 12 5.54 6.41 -1.62
N ASN A 13 5.19 7.63 -2.02
CA ASN A 13 3.80 8.04 -2.22
C ASN A 13 3.12 7.24 -3.34
N CYS A 14 3.81 6.98 -4.46
CA CYS A 14 3.32 6.10 -5.51
C CYS A 14 3.05 4.69 -4.98
N THR A 15 4.00 4.13 -4.23
CA THR A 15 3.89 2.80 -3.62
C THR A 15 2.69 2.71 -2.66
N LEU A 16 2.47 3.74 -1.82
CA LEU A 16 1.31 3.81 -0.93
C LEU A 16 -0.01 3.88 -1.69
N ARG A 17 -0.05 4.62 -2.81
CA ARG A 17 -1.26 4.71 -3.65
C ARG A 17 -1.60 3.35 -4.27
N GLU A 18 -0.60 2.64 -4.77
CA GLU A 18 -0.76 1.27 -5.27
C GLU A 18 -1.26 0.32 -4.18
N TRP A 19 -0.64 0.38 -3.00
CA TRP A 19 -1.05 -0.45 -1.86
C TRP A 19 -2.46 -0.13 -1.39
N THR A 20 -2.86 1.14 -1.46
CA THR A 20 -4.24 1.56 -1.15
C THR A 20 -5.23 0.93 -2.11
N GLY A 21 -4.95 0.97 -3.42
CA GLY A 21 -5.78 0.32 -4.44
C GLY A 21 -5.86 -1.20 -4.24
N MET A 22 -4.72 -1.83 -3.93
CA MET A 22 -4.62 -3.24 -3.62
C MET A 22 -5.50 -3.65 -2.42
N ILE A 23 -5.41 -2.91 -1.31
CA ILE A 23 -6.19 -3.16 -0.10
C ILE A 23 -7.68 -2.94 -0.35
N GLN A 24 -8.04 -1.91 -1.13
CA GLN A 24 -9.43 -1.66 -1.52
C GLN A 24 -9.98 -2.80 -2.38
N ASN A 25 -9.20 -3.32 -3.33
CA ASN A 25 -9.59 -4.48 -4.14
C ASN A 25 -9.84 -5.71 -3.26
N CYS A 26 -8.89 -6.05 -2.37
CA CYS A 26 -9.06 -7.17 -1.42
C CYS A 26 -10.32 -7.03 -0.57
N LYS A 27 -10.63 -5.81 -0.10
CA LYS A 27 -11.84 -5.54 0.68
C LYS A 27 -13.14 -5.61 -0.13
N ARG A 28 -13.12 -5.30 -1.42
CA ARG A 28 -14.32 -5.48 -2.27
C ARG A 28 -14.65 -6.95 -2.49
N HIS A 29 -13.63 -7.81 -2.49
CA HIS A 29 -13.79 -9.26 -2.64
C HIS A 29 -13.83 -10.00 -1.29
N SER A 30 -13.93 -9.29 -0.15
CA SER A 30 -13.86 -9.96 1.16
C SER A 30 -15.09 -10.80 1.51
N GLU A 31 -16.20 -10.59 0.80
CA GLU A 31 -17.40 -11.43 0.92
C GLU A 31 -17.23 -12.76 0.16
N ASP A 32 -16.47 -12.75 -0.94
CA ASP A 32 -16.25 -13.92 -1.80
C ASP A 32 -15.03 -14.75 -1.40
N MET A 33 -13.99 -14.11 -0.86
CA MET A 33 -12.72 -14.77 -0.55
C MET A 33 -12.01 -14.21 0.69
N SER A 34 -11.31 -15.08 1.40
CA SER A 34 -10.46 -14.69 2.53
C SER A 34 -9.24 -13.90 2.05
N VAL A 35 -8.69 -13.06 2.94
CA VAL A 35 -7.42 -12.33 2.69
C VAL A 35 -6.29 -13.29 2.30
N LYS A 36 -6.26 -14.50 2.87
CA LYS A 36 -5.26 -15.53 2.52
C LYS A 36 -5.38 -15.95 1.06
N GLN A 37 -6.59 -16.31 0.61
CA GLN A 37 -6.83 -16.69 -0.79
C GLN A 37 -6.53 -15.55 -1.76
N TRP A 38 -6.89 -14.32 -1.39
CA TRP A 38 -6.55 -13.14 -2.18
C TRP A 38 -5.02 -12.95 -2.28
N CYS A 39 -4.30 -13.12 -1.17
CA CYS A 39 -2.83 -13.05 -1.14
C CYS A 39 -2.18 -14.13 -2.01
N ASP A 40 -2.69 -15.36 -1.94
CA ASP A 40 -2.22 -16.48 -2.76
C ASP A 40 -2.41 -16.18 -4.26
N ALA A 41 -3.57 -15.61 -4.65
CA ALA A 41 -3.85 -15.20 -6.03
C ALA A 41 -2.97 -14.05 -6.53
N HIS A 42 -2.56 -13.14 -5.64
CA HIS A 42 -1.74 -11.97 -5.95
C HIS A 42 -0.25 -12.18 -5.67
N SER A 43 0.17 -13.42 -5.38
CA SER A 43 1.57 -13.79 -5.11
C SER A 43 2.23 -12.94 -4.01
N ILE A 44 1.48 -12.60 -2.96
CA ILE A 44 2.01 -11.94 -1.77
C ILE A 44 1.76 -12.78 -0.52
N THR A 45 2.54 -12.56 0.53
CA THR A 45 2.28 -13.18 1.82
C THR A 45 1.26 -12.38 2.62
N VAL A 46 0.48 -13.08 3.44
CA VAL A 46 -0.48 -12.46 4.37
C VAL A 46 0.22 -11.45 5.30
N SER A 47 1.42 -11.77 5.77
CA SER A 47 2.24 -10.85 6.58
C SER A 47 2.58 -9.56 5.82
N ASN A 48 2.92 -9.66 4.53
CA ASN A 48 3.19 -8.49 3.70
C ASN A 48 1.92 -7.65 3.47
N TYR A 49 0.77 -8.30 3.26
CA TYR A 49 -0.52 -7.61 3.19
C TYR A 49 -0.80 -6.78 4.44
N TYR A 50 -0.66 -7.36 5.63
CA TYR A 50 -0.90 -6.65 6.89
C TYR A 50 0.15 -5.56 7.16
N TYR A 51 1.40 -5.77 6.75
CA TYR A 51 2.44 -4.74 6.77
C TYR A 51 2.05 -3.53 5.91
N ARG A 52 1.70 -3.75 4.64
CA ARG A 52 1.27 -2.69 3.71
C ARG A 52 0.03 -1.96 4.23
N MET A 53 -0.92 -2.68 4.81
CA MET A 53 -2.12 -2.09 5.42
C MET A 53 -1.77 -1.21 6.62
N LYS A 54 -0.77 -1.59 7.43
CA LYS A 54 -0.28 -0.77 8.53
C LYS A 54 0.39 0.50 8.01
N GLU A 55 1.24 0.40 6.99
CA GLU A 55 1.92 1.56 6.38
C GLU A 55 0.93 2.54 5.73
N VAL A 56 -0.07 2.06 4.99
CA VAL A 56 -1.14 2.90 4.40
C VAL A 56 -1.97 3.63 5.47
N ARG A 57 -2.16 3.02 6.64
CA ARG A 57 -2.87 3.65 7.77
C ARG A 57 -2.02 4.63 8.57
N LYS A 58 -0.69 4.62 8.42
CA LYS A 58 0.14 5.61 9.10
C LYS A 58 -0.16 6.98 8.48
N PRO A 59 -0.58 7.99 9.27
CA PRO A 59 -0.65 9.36 8.79
C PRO A 59 0.79 9.85 8.62
N LEU A 60 1.34 9.74 7.42
CA LEU A 60 2.65 10.31 7.13
C LEU A 60 2.48 11.83 7.04
N LEU A 61 3.22 12.54 7.89
CA LEU A 61 3.23 13.99 8.12
C LEU A 61 3.61 14.87 6.90
N MET A 62 3.43 14.39 5.67
CA MET A 62 3.66 15.12 4.41
C MET A 62 2.46 14.96 3.48
N ARG A 63 1.28 15.39 3.93
CA ARG A 63 0.05 15.33 3.13
C ARG A 63 -0.13 16.53 2.17
N SER A 64 0.95 17.27 1.86
CA SER A 64 0.88 18.49 1.05
C SER A 64 2.10 18.68 0.17
N VAL A 65 2.33 17.81 -0.81
CA VAL A 65 2.91 18.21 -2.10
C VAL A 65 2.29 17.29 -3.16
N GLU A 66 1.23 17.83 -3.75
CA GLU A 66 0.81 17.71 -5.15
C GLU A 66 1.21 16.44 -5.91
N CYS A 67 0.19 15.65 -6.27
CA CYS A 67 0.20 14.94 -7.54
C CYS A 67 0.17 15.94 -8.69
#